data_AF-A0A1G6I7L0-F1
#
_entry.id   AF-A0A1G6I7L0-F1
#
_cell.length_a   1.000
_cell.length_b   1.000
_cell.length_c   1.000
_cell.angle_alpha   90.00
_cell.angle_beta   90.00
_cell.angle_gamma   90.00
#
_symmetry.space_group_name_H-M   'P 1'
#
loop_
_entity.id
_entity.type
_entity.pdbx_description
1 polymer ?
#
loop_
_entity_poly.entity_id
_entity_poly.type
_entity_poly.pdbx_seq_one_letter_code
_entity_poly.pdbx_strand_id
1 'polypeptide(L)'
;MLALPSLAWSQQSDTQTNIDDVQAEVTEAFEVIGAYSAGQREKALDAVETTLARIDQQIDDLERRVRDQWADMSEATRERTTASLSALRERRNRLSQAFGALSQGTGSAWDDLMMGVRNGWTDLETAWDETAAALDSDPNTGE
;
A
#
# COMPACT_ATOMS: atom_id res chain seq x y z
N MET A 1 -52.06 1.47 -17.92
CA MET A 1 -51.11 0.53 -17.33
C MET A 1 -50.38 -0.18 -18.46
N LEU A 2 -49.13 0.20 -18.75
CA LEU A 2 -48.12 -0.69 -19.34
C LEU A 2 -46.76 -0.12 -18.91
N ALA A 3 -46.00 -0.98 -18.24
CA ALA A 3 -44.85 -0.65 -17.40
C ALA A 3 -43.62 -0.27 -18.22
N LEU A 4 -42.90 0.75 -17.76
CA LEU A 4 -41.53 1.04 -18.18
C LEU A 4 -40.63 -0.04 -17.57
N PRO A 5 -39.80 -0.75 -18.34
CA PRO A 5 -38.74 -1.55 -17.76
C PRO A 5 -37.70 -0.59 -17.19
N SER A 6 -37.65 -0.52 -15.86
CA SER A 6 -36.49 0.00 -15.14
C SER A 6 -35.29 -0.81 -15.58
N LEU A 7 -34.45 -0.24 -16.45
CA LEU A 7 -33.08 -0.71 -16.58
C LEU A 7 -32.44 -0.46 -15.22
N ALA A 8 -32.39 -1.51 -14.41
CA ALA A 8 -31.56 -1.55 -13.23
C ALA A 8 -30.13 -1.43 -13.74
N TRP A 9 -29.52 -0.28 -13.48
CA TRP A 9 -28.08 -0.14 -13.63
C TRP A 9 -27.49 -1.07 -12.57
N SER A 10 -27.08 -2.27 -12.97
CA SER A 10 -26.13 -3.04 -12.18
C SER A 10 -24.81 -2.27 -12.26
N GLN A 11 -24.68 -1.25 -11.42
CA GLN A 11 -23.39 -0.68 -11.09
C GLN A 11 -22.67 -1.76 -10.29
N GLN A 12 -22.08 -2.70 -11.04
CA GLN A 12 -21.24 -3.75 -10.49
C GLN A 12 -19.94 -3.07 -10.06
N SER A 13 -20.02 -2.48 -8.87
CA SER A 13 -18.93 -2.22 -7.93
C SER A 13 -17.54 -2.03 -8.55
N ASP A 14 -17.33 -0.92 -9.25
CA ASP A 14 -16.01 -0.36 -9.57
C ASP A 14 -15.31 0.22 -8.30
N THR A 15 -15.53 -0.36 -7.12
CA THR A 15 -15.11 0.22 -5.83
C THR A 15 -14.26 -0.69 -4.96
N GLN A 16 -13.78 -1.80 -5.49
CA GLN A 16 -12.78 -2.61 -4.81
C GLN A 16 -11.52 -2.59 -5.67
N THR A 17 -10.74 -1.50 -5.63
CA THR A 17 -9.32 -1.62 -5.98
C THR A 17 -8.81 -2.75 -5.10
N ASN A 18 -8.47 -3.87 -5.74
CA ASN A 18 -8.04 -5.06 -5.03
C ASN A 18 -6.72 -4.71 -4.34
N ILE A 19 -6.49 -5.27 -3.16
CA ILE A 19 -5.24 -5.07 -2.45
C ILE A 19 -4.04 -5.53 -3.30
N ASP A 20 -4.28 -6.49 -4.20
CA ASP A 20 -3.35 -6.95 -5.24
C ASP A 20 -3.08 -5.88 -6.32
N ASP A 21 -4.10 -5.11 -6.74
CA ASP A 21 -3.92 -4.02 -7.72
C ASP A 21 -3.11 -2.88 -7.12
N VAL A 22 -3.37 -2.58 -5.85
CA VAL A 22 -2.61 -1.60 -5.07
C VAL A 22 -1.16 -2.05 -4.92
N GLN A 23 -0.94 -3.33 -4.60
CA GLN A 23 0.39 -3.89 -4.51
C GLN A 23 1.12 -3.83 -5.86
N ALA A 24 0.46 -4.19 -6.96
CA ALA A 24 1.05 -4.15 -8.29
C ALA A 24 1.46 -2.73 -8.72
N GLU A 25 0.59 -1.72 -8.48
CA GLU A 25 0.91 -0.31 -8.72
C GLU A 25 2.12 0.16 -7.90
N VAL A 26 2.23 -0.33 -6.68
CA VAL A 26 3.31 -0.02 -5.74
C VAL A 26 4.61 -0.70 -6.17
N THR A 27 4.59 -1.98 -6.56
CA THR A 27 5.73 -2.74 -7.10
C THR A 27 6.24 -2.14 -8.42
N GLU A 28 5.34 -1.79 -9.36
CA GLU A 28 5.73 -1.16 -10.63
C GLU A 28 6.41 0.21 -10.39
N ALA A 29 5.91 0.99 -9.44
CA ALA A 29 6.57 2.21 -9.01
C ALA A 29 7.98 1.96 -8.44
N PHE A 30 8.23 0.82 -7.79
CA PHE A 30 9.54 0.45 -7.23
C PHE A 30 10.56 0.09 -8.30
N GLU A 31 10.15 -0.62 -9.35
CA GLU A 31 11.03 -0.98 -10.46
C GLU A 31 11.55 0.26 -11.19
N VAL A 32 10.71 1.30 -11.32
CA VAL A 32 11.09 2.57 -11.96
C VAL A 32 12.16 3.32 -11.16
N ILE A 33 12.13 3.24 -9.82
CA ILE A 33 13.07 3.95 -8.94
C ILE A 33 14.43 3.22 -8.86
N GLY A 34 14.46 1.93 -9.19
CA GLY A 34 15.64 1.07 -9.26
C GLY A 34 16.74 1.51 -10.24
N ALA A 35 16.41 2.36 -11.22
CA ALA A 35 17.31 2.72 -12.32
C ALA A 35 17.85 4.16 -12.25
N TYR A 36 17.43 4.98 -11.28
CA TYR A 36 17.82 6.39 -11.25
C TYR A 36 19.23 6.62 -10.72
N SER A 37 20.05 7.27 -11.54
CA SER A 37 21.38 7.76 -11.16
C SER A 37 21.31 9.14 -10.51
N ALA A 38 22.42 9.59 -9.90
CA ALA A 38 22.53 10.94 -9.33
C ALA A 38 22.20 12.07 -10.34
N GLY A 39 22.43 11.85 -11.64
CA GLY A 39 22.07 12.79 -12.71
C GLY A 39 20.55 12.94 -12.95
N GLN A 40 19.74 12.05 -12.40
CA GLN A 40 18.27 12.07 -12.47
C GLN A 40 17.62 12.35 -11.11
N ARG A 41 18.41 12.78 -10.12
CA ARG A 41 18.02 12.94 -8.72
C ARG A 41 16.70 13.68 -8.54
N GLU A 42 16.54 14.87 -9.11
CA GLU A 42 15.34 15.68 -8.89
C GLU A 42 14.07 14.96 -9.37
N LYS A 43 14.13 14.31 -10.54
CA LYS A 43 13.02 13.49 -11.06
C LYS A 43 12.75 12.28 -10.18
N ALA A 44 13.81 11.64 -9.67
CA ALA A 44 13.68 10.51 -8.76
C ALA A 44 13.01 10.91 -7.44
N LEU A 45 13.35 12.08 -6.88
CA LEU A 45 12.75 12.57 -5.64
C LEU A 45 11.26 12.86 -5.81
N ASP A 46 10.88 13.55 -6.89
CA ASP A 46 9.48 13.88 -7.20
C ASP A 46 8.61 12.62 -7.44
N ALA A 47 9.18 11.63 -8.16
CA ALA A 47 8.53 10.35 -8.37
C ALA A 47 8.32 9.59 -7.05
N VAL A 48 9.34 9.51 -6.20
CA VAL A 48 9.23 8.83 -4.88
C VAL A 48 8.21 9.54 -3.99
N GLU A 49 8.22 10.87 -3.93
CA GLU A 49 7.26 11.66 -3.14
C GLU A 49 5.81 11.40 -3.59
N THR A 50 5.57 11.40 -4.90
CA THR A 50 4.24 11.09 -5.46
C THR A 50 3.79 9.67 -5.10
N THR A 51 4.68 8.68 -5.20
CA THR A 51 4.35 7.30 -4.83
C THR A 51 4.04 7.17 -3.34
N LEU A 52 4.84 7.79 -2.47
CA LEU A 52 4.59 7.79 -1.01
C LEU A 52 3.20 8.33 -0.66
N ALA A 53 2.77 9.41 -1.31
CA ALA A 53 1.44 9.96 -1.10
C ALA A 53 0.31 8.99 -1.53
N ARG A 54 0.52 8.21 -2.60
CA ARG A 54 -0.46 7.18 -3.02
C ARG A 54 -0.56 6.06 -2.01
N ILE A 55 0.56 5.60 -1.46
CA ILE A 55 0.56 4.55 -0.43
C ILE A 55 -0.16 5.01 0.82
N ASP A 56 0.01 6.27 1.22
CA ASP A 56 -0.70 6.82 2.38
C ASP A 56 -2.21 6.71 2.21
N GLN A 57 -2.71 7.06 1.02
CA GLN A 57 -4.12 6.91 0.70
C GLN A 57 -4.56 5.44 0.76
N GLN A 58 -3.74 4.53 0.26
CA GLN A 58 -4.07 3.12 0.25
C GLN A 58 -4.08 2.50 1.66
N ILE A 59 -3.17 2.93 2.56
CA ILE A 59 -3.18 2.53 3.97
C ILE A 59 -4.45 3.05 4.64
N ASP A 60 -4.83 4.31 4.41
CA ASP A 60 -6.06 4.88 4.95
C ASP A 60 -7.31 4.08 4.48
N ASP A 61 -7.32 3.66 3.22
CA ASP A 61 -8.39 2.84 2.63
C ASP A 61 -8.46 1.45 3.26
N LEU A 62 -7.31 0.80 3.44
CA LEU A 62 -7.21 -0.49 4.11
C LEU A 62 -7.74 -0.41 5.54
N GLU A 63 -7.34 0.61 6.29
CA GLU A 63 -7.81 0.84 7.65
C GLU A 63 -9.31 1.12 7.73
N ARG A 64 -9.88 1.80 6.72
CA ARG A 64 -11.34 1.96 6.61
C ARG A 64 -12.03 0.61 6.45
N ARG A 65 -11.55 -0.24 5.54
CA ARG A 65 -12.12 -1.59 5.32
C ARG A 65 -12.04 -2.45 6.58
N VAL A 66 -10.92 -2.40 7.30
CA VAL A 66 -10.76 -3.09 8.58
C VAL A 66 -11.80 -2.62 9.60
N ARG A 67 -12.05 -1.31 9.70
CA ARG A 67 -13.08 -0.77 10.60
C ARG A 67 -14.48 -1.22 10.20
N ASP A 68 -14.78 -1.23 8.91
CA ASP A 68 -16.11 -1.60 8.39
C ASP A 68 -16.42 -3.08 8.63
N GLN A 69 -15.41 -3.94 8.49
CA GLN A 69 -15.53 -5.40 8.68
C GLN A 69 -15.27 -5.85 10.12
N TRP A 70 -14.86 -4.93 11.01
CA TRP A 70 -14.39 -5.26 12.35
C TRP A 70 -15.41 -6.10 13.14
N ALA A 71 -16.70 -5.77 13.03
CA ALA A 71 -17.78 -6.45 13.76
C ALA A 71 -17.92 -7.93 13.38
N ASP A 72 -17.61 -8.27 12.13
CA ASP A 72 -17.77 -9.62 11.57
C ASP A 72 -16.52 -10.50 11.78
N MET A 73 -15.37 -9.89 12.07
CA MET A 73 -14.12 -10.60 12.34
C MET A 73 -14.14 -11.37 13.67
N SER A 74 -13.55 -12.56 13.67
CA SER A 74 -13.22 -13.27 14.91
C SER A 74 -12.23 -12.48 15.78
N GLU A 75 -12.18 -12.74 17.09
CA GLU A 75 -11.20 -12.12 17.99
C GLU A 75 -9.76 -12.36 17.53
N ALA A 76 -9.44 -13.58 17.10
CA ALA A 76 -8.12 -13.91 16.59
C ALA A 76 -7.80 -13.18 15.27
N THR A 77 -8.80 -12.98 14.40
CA THR A 77 -8.65 -12.19 13.16
C THR A 77 -8.38 -10.72 13.48
N ARG A 78 -9.12 -10.14 14.44
CA ARG A 78 -8.93 -8.76 14.90
C ARG A 78 -7.54 -8.52 15.47
N GLU A 79 -7.04 -9.43 16.30
CA GLU A 79 -5.69 -9.34 16.87
C GLU A 79 -4.61 -9.36 15.79
N ARG A 80 -4.66 -10.32 14.86
CA ARG A 80 -3.70 -10.42 13.75
C ARG A 80 -3.75 -9.21 12.82
N THR A 81 -4.96 -8.75 12.50
CA THR A 81 -5.17 -7.58 11.64
C THR A 81 -4.64 -6.31 12.29
N THR A 82 -4.86 -6.14 13.59
CA THR A 82 -4.34 -4.96 14.33
C THR A 82 -2.82 -4.98 14.41
N ALA A 83 -2.22 -6.15 14.66
CA ALA A 83 -0.78 -6.31 14.71
C ALA A 83 -0.13 -6.02 13.34
N SER A 84 -0.70 -6.57 12.27
CA SER A 84 -0.20 -6.36 10.89
C SER A 84 -0.36 -4.91 10.44
N LEU A 85 -1.50 -4.25 10.71
CA LEU A 85 -1.66 -2.81 10.45
C LEU A 85 -0.64 -1.94 11.19
N SER A 86 -0.33 -2.28 12.46
CA SER A 86 0.71 -1.57 13.21
C SER A 86 2.08 -1.75 12.56
N ALA A 87 2.41 -2.99 12.16
CA ALA A 87 3.64 -3.32 11.48
C ALA A 87 3.77 -2.59 10.12
N LEU A 88 2.67 -2.48 9.37
CA LEU A 88 2.59 -1.77 8.10
C LEU A 88 2.87 -0.28 8.27
N ARG A 89 2.21 0.38 9.22
CA ARG A 89 2.44 1.80 9.56
C ARG A 89 3.89 2.07 9.95
N GLU A 90 4.50 1.17 10.73
CA GLU A 90 5.89 1.30 11.15
C GLU A 90 6.85 1.27 9.94
N ARG A 91 6.63 0.35 9.00
CA ARG A 91 7.45 0.22 7.78
C ARG A 91 7.27 1.41 6.85
N ARG A 92 6.05 1.92 6.69
CA ARG A 92 5.78 3.18 5.98
C ARG A 92 6.60 4.32 6.59
N ASN A 93 6.61 4.45 7.92
CA ASN A 93 7.39 5.49 8.59
C ASN A 93 8.90 5.34 8.36
N ARG A 94 9.43 4.12 8.41
CA ARG A 94 10.85 3.86 8.08
C ARG A 94 11.19 4.24 6.65
N LEU A 95 10.31 3.93 5.70
CA LEU A 95 10.48 4.33 4.32
C LEU A 95 10.49 5.86 4.17
N SER A 96 9.58 6.58 4.85
CA SER A 96 9.60 8.04 4.86
C SER A 96 10.91 8.62 5.42
N GLN A 97 11.49 7.98 6.44
CA GLN A 97 12.79 8.37 7.00
C GLN A 97 13.92 8.12 6.00
N ALA A 98 13.94 6.96 5.33
CA ALA A 98 14.92 6.64 4.29
C ALA A 98 14.85 7.65 3.13
N PHE A 99 13.63 8.00 2.70
CA PHE A 99 13.42 9.03 1.69
C PHE A 99 13.89 10.41 2.14
N GLY A 100 13.60 10.80 3.38
CA GLY A 100 14.07 12.07 3.96
C GLY A 100 15.61 12.16 4.05
N ALA A 101 16.29 11.03 4.23
CA ALA A 101 17.75 10.95 4.17
C ALA A 101 18.25 11.07 2.72
N LEU A 102 17.61 10.37 1.77
CA LEU A 102 17.93 10.46 0.33
C LEU A 102 17.75 11.88 -0.21
N SER A 103 16.67 12.57 0.17
CA SER A 103 16.38 13.93 -0.30
C SER A 103 17.42 14.96 0.14
N GLN A 104 18.06 14.73 1.30
CA GLN A 104 19.15 15.56 1.83
C GLN A 104 20.54 15.11 1.39
N GLY A 105 20.68 13.86 0.91
CA GLY A 105 21.96 13.27 0.50
C GLY A 105 22.69 14.08 -0.57
N THR A 106 24.01 13.95 -0.68
CA THR A 106 24.80 14.53 -1.78
C THR A 106 25.29 13.44 -2.72
N GLY A 107 25.84 13.82 -3.88
CA GLY A 107 26.16 12.88 -4.96
C GLY A 107 27.07 11.70 -4.58
N SER A 108 27.90 11.81 -3.55
CA SER A 108 28.76 10.71 -3.09
C SER A 108 28.05 9.68 -2.21
N ALA A 109 26.90 10.01 -1.61
CA ALA A 109 26.12 9.12 -0.75
C ALA A 109 24.78 8.70 -1.39
N TRP A 110 24.49 9.20 -2.58
CA TRP A 110 23.21 8.99 -3.26
C TRP A 110 22.88 7.51 -3.46
N ASP A 111 23.83 6.72 -3.95
CA ASP A 111 23.61 5.31 -4.27
C ASP A 111 23.30 4.48 -3.01
N ASP A 112 24.03 4.72 -1.91
CA ASP A 112 23.79 4.06 -0.63
C ASP A 112 22.42 4.45 -0.03
N LEU A 113 22.07 5.73 -0.09
CA LEU A 113 20.78 6.22 0.39
C LEU A 113 19.62 5.69 -0.45
N MET A 114 19.81 5.57 -1.77
CA MET A 114 18.83 4.97 -2.68
C MET A 114 18.62 3.49 -2.37
N MET A 115 19.69 2.77 -2.01
CA MET A 115 19.59 1.40 -1.54
C MET A 115 18.76 1.29 -0.24
N GLY A 116 18.94 2.23 0.69
CA GLY A 116 18.11 2.32 1.90
C GLY A 116 16.63 2.52 1.59
N VAL A 117 16.30 3.37 0.62
CA VAL A 117 14.92 3.56 0.14
C VAL A 117 14.37 2.26 -0.47
N ARG A 118 15.14 1.56 -1.31
CA ARG A 118 14.73 0.28 -1.91
C ARG A 118 14.46 -0.81 -0.87
N ASN A 119 15.30 -0.90 0.15
CA ASN A 119 15.07 -1.86 1.24
C ASN A 119 13.80 -1.52 2.03
N GLY A 120 13.57 -0.22 2.31
CA GLY A 120 12.34 0.23 2.96
C GLY A 120 11.09 -0.07 2.13
N TRP A 121 11.21 -0.06 0.80
CA TRP A 121 10.14 -0.45 -0.11
C TRP A 121 9.80 -1.93 0.00
N THR A 122 10.79 -2.83 -0.08
CA THR A 122 10.59 -4.27 0.08
C THR A 122 10.02 -4.64 1.45
N ASP A 123 10.48 -3.96 2.51
CA ASP A 123 9.94 -4.16 3.86
C ASP A 123 8.46 -3.78 3.94
N LEU A 124 8.06 -2.67 3.29
CA LEU A 124 6.68 -2.20 3.24
C LEU A 124 5.79 -3.18 2.48
N GLU A 125 6.22 -3.63 1.29
CA GLU A 125 5.54 -4.63 0.47
C GLU A 125 5.25 -5.90 1.28
N THR A 126 6.26 -6.41 2.00
CA THR A 126 6.09 -7.60 2.85
C THR A 126 5.02 -7.41 3.93
N ALA A 127 4.97 -6.25 4.61
CA ALA A 127 3.93 -6.02 5.61
C ALA A 127 2.54 -5.79 5.02
N TRP A 128 2.49 -5.32 3.77
CA TRP A 128 1.25 -5.21 3.04
C TRP A 128 0.64 -6.60 2.84
N ASP A 129 1.43 -7.54 2.34
CA ASP A 129 1.05 -8.95 2.15
C ASP A 129 0.61 -9.60 3.45
N GLU A 130 1.37 -9.38 4.53
CA GLU A 130 1.01 -9.88 5.86
C GLU A 130 -0.34 -9.33 6.34
N THR A 131 -0.63 -8.06 6.04
CA THR A 131 -1.90 -7.42 6.42
C THR A 131 -3.07 -7.94 5.59
N ALA A 132 -2.88 -8.09 4.27
CA ALA A 132 -3.87 -8.69 3.38
C ALA A 132 -4.19 -10.14 3.80
N ALA A 133 -3.17 -10.96 4.04
CA ALA A 133 -3.33 -12.33 4.50
C ALA A 133 -4.05 -12.39 5.86
N ALA A 134 -3.78 -11.46 6.77
CA ALA A 134 -4.44 -11.42 8.08
C ALA A 134 -5.96 -11.13 7.97
N LEU A 135 -6.37 -10.33 6.98
CA LEU A 135 -7.77 -10.05 6.69
C LEU A 135 -8.50 -11.26 6.09
N ASP A 136 -7.83 -11.99 5.20
CA ASP A 136 -8.40 -13.18 4.53
C ASP A 136 -8.41 -14.44 5.40
N SER A 137 -7.76 -14.41 6.57
CA SER A 137 -7.57 -15.57 7.45
C SER A 137 -8.82 -16.02 8.24
N ASP A 138 -10.03 -15.61 7.84
CA ASP A 138 -11.27 -16.05 8.50
C ASP A 138 -11.84 -17.33 7.84
N PRO A 139 -11.92 -18.48 8.55
CA PRO A 139 -12.37 -19.75 7.97
C PRO A 139 -13.88 -19.82 7.66
N ASN A 140 -14.63 -18.71 7.66
CA ASN A 140 -16.08 -18.71 7.52
C ASN A 140 -16.61 -17.91 6.31
N THR A 141 -16.00 -18.12 5.14
CA THR A 141 -16.56 -17.69 3.83
C THR A 141 -16.83 -18.87 2.90
N GLY A 142 -17.18 -20.02 3.46
CA GLY A 142 -17.73 -21.13 2.68
C GLY A 142 -18.24 -22.25 3.56
N GLU A 143 -19.52 -22.20 3.93
CA GLU A 143 -20.54 -23.23 3.65
C GLU A 143 -21.95 -22.62 3.76
#